data_AF-A0A0F3M8E2-F1
#
_entry.id   AF-A0A0F3M8E2-F1
#
_cell.length_a   1.000
_cell.length_b   1.000
_cell.length_c   1.000
_cell.angle_alpha   90.00
_cell.angle_beta   90.00
_cell.angle_gamma   90.00
#
_symmetry.space_group_name_H-M   'P 1'
#
loop_
_entity.id
_entity.type
_entity.pdbx_description
1 polymer ?
#
loop_
_entity_poly.entity_id
_entity_poly.type
_entity_poly.pdbx_seq_one_letter_code
_entity_poly.pdbx_strand_id
1 'polypeptide(L)' 'MRIGIEMAIQFTRIEFLRRSEGGDSCRKAAYNARTIVKNKQTGIKV' A
#
# COMPACT_ATOMS: atom_id res chain seq x y z
N MET A 1 -34.54 3.84 -16.41
CA MET A 1 -33.72 3.98 -15.20
C MET A 1 -32.27 4.13 -15.63
N ARG A 2 -31.77 5.38 -15.70
CA ARG A 2 -30.38 5.67 -16.07
C ARG A 2 -29.52 5.45 -14.83
N ILE A 3 -28.74 4.37 -14.80
CA ILE A 3 -27.65 4.22 -13.82
C ILE A 3 -26.41 4.84 -14.48
N GLY A 4 -26.45 6.15 -14.68
CA GLY A 4 -25.31 6.95 -15.12
C GLY A 4 -24.60 7.45 -13.87
N ILE A 5 -23.94 6.55 -13.14
CA ILE A 5 -22.94 6.97 -12.15
C ILE A 5 -21.68 7.22 -12.96
N GLU A 6 -21.52 8.43 -13.47
CA GLU A 6 -20.24 8.86 -14.05
C GLU A 6 -19.21 8.81 -12.92
N MET A 7 -18.39 7.75 -12.92
CA MET A 7 -17.15 7.73 -12.17
C MET A 7 -16.26 8.80 -12.78
N ALA A 8 -16.31 10.01 -12.22
CA ALA A 8 -15.72 11.18 -12.82
C ALA A 8 -14.20 11.07 -13.03
N ILE A 9 -13.52 10.18 -12.28
CA ILE A 9 -12.18 9.63 -12.55
C ILE A 9 -11.93 8.47 -11.57
N GLN A 10 -11.38 7.35 -12.06
CA GLN A 10 -10.84 6.28 -11.21
C GLN A 10 -9.32 6.19 -11.45
N PHE A 11 -8.52 6.71 -10.53
CA PHE A 11 -7.06 6.58 -10.59
C PHE A 11 -6.62 5.33 -9.82
N THR A 12 -6.03 4.39 -10.54
CA THR A 12 -5.26 3.28 -9.96
C THR A 12 -3.78 3.54 -10.24
N ARG A 13 -2.96 3.61 -9.20
CA ARG A 13 -1.50 3.71 -9.31
C ARG A 13 -0.88 2.39 -8.88
N ILE A 14 -0.15 1.75 -9.80
CA ILE A 14 0.70 0.61 -9.49
C ILE A 14 2.07 1.15 -9.08
N GLU A 15 2.57 0.69 -7.92
CA GLU A 15 3.86 1.09 -7.37
C GLU A 15 4.70 -0.16 -7.12
N PHE A 16 5.92 -0.19 -7.66
CA PHE A 16 6.87 -1.26 -7.39
C PHE A 16 7.68 -0.90 -6.15
N LEU A 17 7.54 -1.70 -5.09
CA LEU A 17 8.38 -1.59 -3.90
C LEU A 17 9.74 -2.26 -4.14
N ARG A 18 10.80 -1.46 -4.21
CA ARG A 18 12.18 -1.94 -4.39
C ARG A 18 13.02 -1.71 -3.14
N ARG A 19 13.71 -2.76 -2.69
CA ARG A 19 14.63 -2.67 -1.53
C ARG A 19 15.84 -1.77 -1.81
N SER A 20 16.31 -1.72 -3.06
CA SER A 20 17.44 -0.88 -3.48
C SER A 20 17.19 0.62 -3.29
N GLU A 21 15.92 1.02 -3.28
CA GLU A 21 15.48 2.42 -3.09
C GLU A 21 14.99 2.67 -1.65
N GLY A 22 15.24 1.73 -0.73
CA GLY A 22 14.78 1.81 0.66
C GLY A 22 13.33 1.37 0.89
N GLY A 23 12.69 0.73 -0.10
CA GLY A 23 11.33 0.21 0.02
C GLY A 23 11.24 -0.97 1.00
N ASP A 24 10.25 -0.91 1.89
CA ASP A 24 9.91 -1.97 2.86
C ASP A 24 8.43 -2.35 2.73
N SER A 25 8.16 -3.60 2.39
CA SER A 25 6.81 -4.13 2.22
C SER A 25 6.02 -4.19 3.54
N CYS A 26 6.67 -4.51 4.66
CA CYS A 26 6.03 -4.52 5.97
C CYS A 26 5.58 -3.10 6.35
N ARG A 27 6.40 -2.09 6.03
CA ARG A 27 6.09 -0.68 6.33
C ARG A 27 4.91 -0.16 5.51
N LYS A 28 4.87 -0.48 4.21
CA LYS A 28 3.73 -0.12 3.36
C LYS A 28 2.46 -0.85 3.79
N ALA A 29 2.56 -2.13 4.12
CA ALA A 29 1.43 -2.94 4.57
C ALA A 29 0.86 -2.40 5.90
N ALA A 30 1.72 -2.12 6.87
CA ALA A 30 1.35 -1.54 8.16
C ALA A 30 0.60 -0.21 7.98
N TYR A 31 1.12 0.69 7.12
CA TYR A 31 0.48 1.98 6.82
C TYR A 31 -0.89 1.81 6.17
N ASN A 32 -0.97 0.97 5.13
CA ASN A 32 -2.22 0.76 4.38
C ASN A 32 -3.31 0.09 5.23
N ALA A 33 -2.94 -0.87 6.07
CA ALA A 33 -3.86 -1.61 6.94
C ALA A 33 -4.14 -0.89 8.27
N ARG A 34 -3.36 0.14 8.63
CA ARG A 34 -3.38 0.84 9.92
C ARG A 34 -3.15 -0.12 11.10
N THR A 35 -2.19 -1.02 10.95
CA THR A 35 -1.83 -2.02 11.96
C THR A 35 -0.34 -2.06 12.21
N ILE A 36 0.08 -2.60 13.36
CA ILE A 36 1.49 -2.83 13.66
C ILE A 36 1.91 -4.19 13.09
N VAL A 37 2.94 -4.20 12.26
CA VAL A 37 3.53 -5.39 11.65
C VAL A 37 4.97 -5.52 12.12
N LYS A 38 5.38 -6.74 12.50
CA LYS A 38 6.79 -7.05 12.77
C LYS A 38 7.44 -7.65 11.53
N ASN A 39 8.47 -7.00 11.02
CA ASN A 39 9.33 -7.58 10.00
C ASN A 39 10.16 -8.71 10.63
N LYS A 40 10.01 -9.94 10.14
CA LYS A 40 10.72 -11.11 10.68
C LYS A 40 12.22 -11.11 10.39
N GLN A 41 12.64 -10.49 9.28
CA GLN A 41 14.05 -10.45 8.87
C GLN A 41 14.84 -9.41 9.68
N THR A 42 14.27 -8.21 9.86
CA THR A 42 14.96 -7.11 10.56
C THR A 42 14.58 -7.00 12.04
N GLY A 43 13.49 -7.65 12.46
CA GLY A 43 12.94 -7.54 13.81
C GLY A 43 12.20 -6.24 14.10
N ILE A 44 12.23 -5.28 13.17
CA ILE A 44 11.63 -3.94 13.33
C ILE A 44 10.10 -4.06 13.33
N LYS A 45 9.46 -3.38 14.27
CA LYS A 45 8.00 -3.18 14.29
C LYS A 45 7.68 -1.85 13.63
N VAL A 46 6.78 -1.88 12.65
CA VAL A 46 6.32 -0.74 11.85
C VAL A 46 4.81 -0.68 11.81
#